data_AF-A0A7Y3VZU3-F1
#
_entry.id   AF-A0A7Y3VZU3-F1
#
_cell.length_a   1.000
_cell.length_b   1.000
_cell.length_c   1.000
_cell.angle_alpha   90.00
_cell.angle_beta   90.00
_cell.angle_gamma   90.00
#
_symmetry.space_group_name_H-M   'P 1'
#
loop_
_entity.id
_entity.type
_entity.pdbx_description
1 polymer ?
#
loop_
_entity_poly.entity_id
_entity_poly.type
_entity_poly.pdbx_seq_one_letter_code
_entity_poly.pdbx_strand_id
1 'polypeptide(L)'
;MRILLVSILLFSTFAFSQQKIPNLTSITLYKTYNESDDGPCNAFKDEQFAQIMSRTIKDCDDLVMELINLKHSQKSSKRIGVPCSKGCIGCSDIENMIVYQYNKLIDTIYYINNDYEKIIIDSYQQNAYTDDESKLLDILFKSEEFKVFYQTDINKLFNQIYFNSKKDSIAVESIKIKNVPIYGLHREEVEKLIGGFDGIYTEEEKFNHWSKNIKCTLFGFNSGNEFYFNDNDPINCFSVEFLQMDEDEIKDLELYDVVGLFVGDDEIKFNEKFPSMDKILSVQKEYFKEKNGDYSITVMIANHKGRIDYVLNNSKIKQIVVNFRYPTN
;
A
#
# COMPACT_ATOMS: atom_id res chain seq x y z
N MET A 1 -24.61 -62.22 0.23
CA MET A 1 -23.63 -61.31 0.87
C MET A 1 -22.76 -60.55 -0.14
N ARG A 2 -22.14 -61.22 -1.13
CA ARG A 2 -21.29 -60.54 -2.16
C ARG A 2 -22.03 -59.49 -3.01
N ILE A 3 -23.27 -59.75 -3.41
CA ILE A 3 -24.07 -58.81 -4.22
C ILE A 3 -24.41 -57.53 -3.43
N LEU A 4 -24.77 -57.67 -2.15
CA LEU A 4 -25.07 -56.54 -1.27
C LEU A 4 -23.85 -55.63 -1.06
N LEU A 5 -22.65 -56.23 -0.95
CA LEU A 5 -21.41 -55.49 -0.76
C LEU A 5 -21.03 -54.68 -2.01
N VAL A 6 -21.24 -55.25 -3.20
CA VAL A 6 -21.01 -54.57 -4.48
C VAL A 6 -22.01 -53.41 -4.68
N SER A 7 -23.28 -53.60 -4.28
CA SER A 7 -24.28 -52.52 -4.32
C SER A 7 -23.95 -51.38 -3.36
N ILE A 8 -23.46 -51.67 -2.14
CA ILE A 8 -23.06 -50.64 -1.17
C ILE A 8 -21.80 -49.89 -1.66
N LEU A 9 -20.83 -50.61 -2.24
CA LEU A 9 -19.64 -49.99 -2.85
C LEU A 9 -20.01 -49.06 -4.02
N LEU A 10 -20.95 -49.48 -4.90
CA LEU A 10 -21.44 -48.63 -5.98
C LEU A 10 -22.21 -47.40 -5.45
N PHE A 11 -23.06 -47.54 -4.44
CA PHE A 11 -23.74 -46.38 -3.85
C PHE A 11 -22.77 -45.41 -3.15
N SER A 12 -21.71 -45.92 -2.54
CA SER A 12 -20.68 -45.07 -1.92
C SER A 12 -19.90 -44.24 -2.94
N THR A 13 -19.61 -44.77 -4.14
CA THR A 13 -18.92 -44.00 -5.20
C THR A 13 -19.82 -42.94 -5.83
N PHE A 14 -21.14 -43.18 -5.93
CA PHE A 14 -22.09 -42.16 -6.40
C PHE A 14 -22.34 -41.03 -5.37
N ALA A 15 -22.26 -41.32 -4.07
CA ALA A 15 -22.41 -40.30 -3.02
C ALA A 15 -21.21 -39.32 -2.96
N PHE A 16 -19.99 -39.79 -3.21
CA PHE A 16 -18.80 -38.92 -3.26
C PHE A 16 -18.73 -38.04 -4.51
N SER A 17 -19.36 -38.45 -5.63
CA SER A 17 -19.39 -37.65 -6.87
C SER A 17 -20.31 -36.41 -6.80
N GLN A 18 -21.11 -36.26 -5.73
CA GLN A 18 -21.96 -35.08 -5.50
C GLN A 18 -21.43 -34.14 -4.43
N GLN A 19 -20.19 -34.30 -3.97
CA GLN A 19 -19.51 -33.19 -3.31
C GLN A 19 -19.30 -32.11 -4.36
N LYS A 20 -20.22 -31.12 -4.41
CA LYS A 20 -20.02 -29.86 -5.10
C LYS A 20 -18.70 -29.30 -4.57
N ILE A 21 -17.63 -29.45 -5.35
CA ILE A 21 -16.42 -28.67 -5.14
C ILE A 21 -16.91 -27.22 -5.12
N PRO A 22 -16.76 -26.49 -4.00
CA PRO A 22 -17.22 -25.12 -3.95
C PRO A 22 -16.54 -24.36 -5.09
N ASN A 23 -17.34 -23.75 -5.97
CA ASN A 23 -16.81 -22.87 -7.00
C ASN A 23 -16.12 -21.72 -6.27
N LEU A 24 -14.81 -21.61 -6.45
CA LEU A 24 -14.10 -20.48 -5.89
C LEU A 24 -14.20 -19.35 -6.90
N THR A 25 -15.17 -18.46 -6.70
CA THR A 25 -15.32 -17.25 -7.50
C THR A 25 -15.06 -16.01 -6.69
N SER A 26 -14.33 -15.09 -7.30
CA SER A 26 -14.12 -13.77 -6.73
C SER A 26 -13.85 -12.74 -7.81
N ILE A 27 -14.20 -11.50 -7.51
CA ILE A 27 -13.85 -10.33 -8.30
C ILE A 27 -13.18 -9.35 -7.35
N THR A 28 -11.95 -8.96 -7.67
CA THR A 28 -11.24 -7.87 -7.02
C THR A 28 -11.19 -6.68 -7.95
N LEU A 29 -11.82 -5.59 -7.56
CA LEU A 29 -11.74 -4.30 -8.23
C LEU A 29 -10.54 -3.54 -7.70
N TYR A 30 -9.88 -2.79 -8.56
CA TYR A 30 -8.81 -1.86 -8.23
C TYR A 30 -9.07 -0.52 -8.91
N LYS A 31 -8.84 0.57 -8.19
CA LYS A 31 -8.99 1.95 -8.67
C LYS A 31 -7.84 2.81 -8.14
N THR A 32 -7.15 3.55 -9.00
CA THR A 32 -6.13 4.50 -8.57
C THR A 32 -6.78 5.73 -7.95
N TYR A 33 -6.08 6.33 -7.01
CA TYR A 33 -6.42 7.63 -6.44
C TYR A 33 -5.09 8.32 -6.11
N ASN A 34 -4.95 9.61 -6.42
CA ASN A 34 -3.68 10.34 -6.31
C ASN A 34 -2.53 9.75 -7.17
N GLU A 35 -2.67 9.87 -8.49
CA GLU A 35 -1.62 9.55 -9.46
C GLU A 35 -0.57 10.68 -9.52
N SER A 36 0.70 10.35 -9.75
CA SER A 36 1.74 11.36 -9.98
C SER A 36 1.60 11.99 -11.36
N ASP A 37 1.69 13.33 -11.48
CA ASP A 37 1.57 14.09 -12.74
C ASP A 37 2.48 13.56 -13.88
N ASP A 38 3.61 12.92 -13.55
CA ASP A 38 4.59 12.34 -14.49
C ASP A 38 4.71 10.80 -14.39
N GLY A 39 3.67 10.12 -13.91
CA GLY A 39 3.67 8.67 -13.66
C GLY A 39 3.62 7.80 -14.93
N PRO A 40 3.87 6.48 -14.81
CA PRO A 40 3.64 5.56 -15.92
C PRO A 40 2.13 5.42 -16.19
N CYS A 41 1.74 5.45 -17.47
CA CYS A 41 0.33 5.34 -17.89
C CYS A 41 -0.43 4.07 -17.43
N ASN A 42 0.29 3.07 -16.89
CA ASN A 42 -0.31 1.92 -16.21
C ASN A 42 0.35 1.74 -14.84
N ALA A 43 -0.19 2.42 -13.84
CA ALA A 43 0.35 2.39 -12.49
C ALA A 43 0.16 1.03 -11.79
N PHE A 44 -0.77 0.18 -12.25
CA PHE A 44 -0.93 -1.18 -11.73
C PHE A 44 0.26 -2.10 -12.04
N LYS A 45 1.13 -1.71 -12.97
CA LYS A 45 2.38 -2.44 -13.27
C LYS A 45 3.57 -1.94 -12.47
N ASP A 46 3.47 -0.74 -11.88
CA ASP A 46 4.56 -0.07 -11.19
C ASP A 46 4.01 0.68 -9.97
N GLU A 47 3.75 -0.09 -8.90
CA GLU A 47 3.03 0.36 -7.70
C GLU A 47 3.73 1.50 -6.93
N GLN A 48 4.95 1.87 -7.31
CA GLN A 48 5.66 3.00 -6.71
C GLN A 48 5.04 4.36 -7.08
N PHE A 49 4.22 4.42 -8.14
CA PHE A 49 3.80 5.68 -8.75
C PHE A 49 2.31 6.02 -8.60
N ALA A 50 1.49 5.16 -8.00
CA ALA A 50 0.11 5.50 -7.69
C ALA A 50 -0.38 4.85 -6.39
N GLN A 51 -1.28 5.54 -5.69
CA GLN A 51 -2.03 4.90 -4.63
C GLN A 51 -3.22 4.18 -5.26
N ILE A 52 -3.38 2.92 -4.89
CA ILE A 52 -4.45 2.07 -5.42
C ILE A 52 -5.37 1.73 -4.26
N MET A 53 -6.67 1.70 -4.51
CA MET A 53 -7.73 1.16 -3.66
C MET A 53 -8.22 -0.13 -4.29
N SER A 54 -8.59 -1.15 -3.51
CA SER A 54 -9.16 -2.38 -4.04
C SER A 54 -10.31 -2.94 -3.23
N ARG A 55 -11.19 -3.75 -3.84
CA ARG A 55 -12.32 -4.37 -3.15
C ARG A 55 -12.60 -5.75 -3.73
N THR A 56 -12.62 -6.76 -2.86
CA THR A 56 -12.89 -8.15 -3.25
C THR A 56 -14.28 -8.58 -2.82
N ILE A 57 -15.05 -9.13 -3.76
CA ILE A 57 -16.27 -9.89 -3.50
C ILE A 57 -16.03 -11.35 -3.85
N LYS A 58 -16.55 -12.26 -3.01
CA LYS A 58 -16.50 -13.71 -3.21
C LYS A 58 -17.89 -14.25 -3.55
N ASP A 59 -17.94 -15.48 -4.05
CA ASP A 59 -19.18 -16.20 -4.37
C ASP A 59 -20.05 -15.43 -5.39
N CYS A 60 -19.41 -14.91 -6.44
CA CYS A 60 -20.01 -14.02 -7.45
C CYS A 60 -20.01 -14.63 -8.85
N ASP A 61 -20.41 -15.91 -8.94
CA ASP A 61 -20.41 -16.73 -10.16
C ASP A 61 -20.99 -16.00 -11.39
N ASP A 62 -22.19 -15.41 -11.26
CA ASP A 62 -22.90 -14.76 -12.37
C ASP A 62 -22.10 -13.58 -12.93
N LEU A 63 -21.54 -12.73 -12.07
CA LEU A 63 -20.75 -11.57 -12.46
C LEU A 63 -19.44 -12.00 -13.13
N VAL A 64 -18.77 -13.03 -12.60
CA VAL A 64 -17.54 -13.56 -13.19
C VAL A 64 -17.81 -14.10 -14.60
N MET A 65 -18.90 -14.83 -14.79
CA MET A 65 -19.29 -15.36 -16.10
C MET A 65 -19.64 -14.25 -17.10
N GLU A 66 -20.28 -13.17 -16.66
CA GLU A 66 -20.54 -12.00 -17.50
C GLU A 66 -19.25 -11.29 -17.93
N LEU A 67 -18.26 -11.15 -17.04
CA LEU A 67 -16.95 -10.57 -17.38
C LEU A 67 -16.18 -11.43 -18.38
N ILE A 68 -16.22 -12.76 -18.22
CA ILE A 68 -15.63 -13.71 -19.18
C ILE A 68 -16.29 -13.53 -20.56
N ASN A 69 -17.62 -13.48 -20.60
CA ASN A 69 -18.37 -13.29 -21.85
C ASN A 69 -18.08 -11.94 -22.50
N LEU A 70 -17.97 -10.87 -21.71
CA LEU A 70 -17.57 -9.55 -22.18
C LEU A 70 -16.21 -9.64 -22.90
N LYS A 71 -15.18 -10.16 -22.24
CA LYS A 71 -13.83 -10.28 -22.81
C LYS A 71 -13.82 -11.12 -24.09
N HIS A 72 -14.60 -12.20 -24.14
CA HIS A 72 -14.77 -12.99 -25.35
C HIS A 72 -15.44 -12.22 -26.50
N SER A 73 -16.51 -11.47 -26.22
CA SER A 73 -17.23 -10.66 -27.22
C SER A 73 -16.38 -9.54 -27.80
N GLN A 74 -15.48 -8.96 -27.00
CA GLN A 74 -14.60 -7.89 -27.46
C GLN A 74 -13.57 -8.35 -28.50
N LYS A 75 -13.22 -9.64 -28.54
CA LYS A 75 -12.29 -10.17 -29.57
C LYS A 75 -12.79 -9.97 -31.00
N SER A 76 -14.11 -9.89 -31.19
CA SER A 76 -14.76 -9.58 -32.48
C SER A 76 -14.98 -8.09 -32.74
N SER A 77 -14.80 -7.22 -31.75
CA SER A 77 -14.97 -5.77 -31.88
C SER A 77 -13.82 -5.13 -32.67
N LYS A 78 -14.08 -3.94 -33.22
CA LYS A 78 -13.06 -3.13 -33.89
C LYS A 78 -11.99 -2.74 -32.87
N ARG A 79 -10.75 -3.18 -33.11
CA ARG A 79 -9.59 -2.84 -32.28
C ARG A 79 -9.20 -1.39 -32.47
N ILE A 80 -8.81 -0.75 -31.37
CA ILE A 80 -8.13 0.55 -31.37
C ILE A 80 -6.70 0.38 -30.86
N GLY A 81 -5.85 1.37 -31.14
CA GLY A 81 -4.51 1.42 -30.55
C GLY A 81 -4.61 1.56 -29.04
N VAL A 82 -3.72 0.90 -28.30
CA VAL A 82 -3.66 1.08 -26.84
C VAL A 82 -3.17 2.50 -26.56
N PRO A 83 -3.94 3.33 -25.84
CA PRO A 83 -3.56 4.72 -25.58
C PRO A 83 -2.34 4.82 -24.66
N CYS A 84 -2.06 3.77 -23.88
CA CYS A 84 -0.93 3.69 -22.96
C CYS A 84 0.25 2.92 -23.58
N SER A 85 1.42 3.58 -23.65
CA SER A 85 2.68 2.99 -24.10
C SER A 85 3.84 3.35 -23.17
N LYS A 86 4.89 2.53 -23.14
CA LYS A 86 6.04 2.71 -22.23
C LYS A 86 6.72 4.07 -22.49
N GLY A 87 6.85 4.88 -21.43
CA GLY A 87 7.52 6.18 -21.48
C GLY A 87 6.65 7.32 -22.04
N CYS A 88 5.35 7.08 -22.24
CA CYS A 88 4.43 8.16 -22.56
C CYS A 88 4.06 8.95 -21.29
N ILE A 89 4.37 10.24 -21.30
CA ILE A 89 3.97 11.22 -20.28
C ILE A 89 2.69 11.90 -20.77
N GLY A 90 1.63 11.92 -19.96
CA GLY A 90 0.34 12.53 -20.32
C GLY A 90 -0.53 11.73 -21.30
N CYS A 91 -0.28 10.41 -21.44
CA CYS A 91 -1.23 9.51 -22.11
C CYS A 91 -2.45 9.23 -21.21
N SER A 92 -3.57 8.76 -21.77
CA SER A 92 -4.74 8.38 -20.94
C SER A 92 -4.34 7.32 -19.91
N ASP A 93 -4.41 7.71 -18.63
CA ASP A 93 -3.98 6.86 -17.51
C ASP A 93 -5.00 5.74 -17.27
N ILE A 94 -4.48 4.52 -17.13
CA ILE A 94 -5.30 3.36 -16.78
C ILE A 94 -5.59 3.45 -15.29
N GLU A 95 -6.73 4.04 -14.96
CA GLU A 95 -7.14 4.33 -13.58
C GLU A 95 -7.87 3.15 -12.90
N ASN A 96 -8.29 2.13 -13.67
CA ASN A 96 -9.03 0.99 -13.13
C ASN A 96 -8.51 -0.37 -13.63
N MET A 97 -8.53 -1.36 -12.73
CA MET A 97 -8.22 -2.76 -13.02
C MET A 97 -9.21 -3.69 -12.32
N ILE A 98 -9.61 -4.77 -12.98
CA ILE A 98 -10.51 -5.79 -12.45
C ILE A 98 -9.80 -7.13 -12.58
N VAL A 99 -9.63 -7.82 -11.46
CA VAL A 99 -9.13 -9.21 -11.43
C VAL A 99 -10.30 -10.10 -11.08
N TYR A 100 -10.63 -11.05 -11.95
CA TYR A 100 -11.68 -12.03 -11.68
C TYR A 100 -11.12 -13.44 -11.67
N GLN A 101 -11.70 -14.26 -10.79
CA GLN A 101 -11.32 -15.65 -10.58
C GLN A 101 -12.54 -16.55 -10.74
N TYR A 102 -12.36 -17.61 -11.53
CA TYR A 102 -13.29 -18.73 -11.62
C TYR A 102 -12.52 -20.03 -11.41
N ASN A 103 -12.64 -20.62 -10.22
CA ASN A 103 -11.85 -21.78 -9.80
C ASN A 103 -10.35 -21.50 -9.92
N LYS A 104 -9.66 -22.13 -10.88
CA LYS A 104 -8.21 -21.94 -11.12
C LYS A 104 -7.92 -20.88 -12.20
N LEU A 105 -8.93 -20.42 -12.92
CA LEU A 105 -8.77 -19.37 -13.92
C LEU A 105 -8.72 -18.03 -13.21
N ILE A 106 -7.65 -17.26 -13.42
CA ILE A 106 -7.50 -15.87 -12.99
C ILE A 106 -7.21 -15.05 -14.24
N ASP A 107 -7.93 -13.96 -14.43
CA ASP A 107 -7.71 -13.05 -15.54
C ASP A 107 -8.02 -11.60 -15.14
N THR A 108 -7.58 -10.67 -15.97
CA THR A 108 -7.59 -9.23 -15.69
C THR A 108 -8.21 -8.45 -16.84
N ILE A 109 -8.96 -7.40 -16.49
CA ILE A 109 -9.43 -6.36 -17.39
C ILE A 109 -8.90 -5.03 -16.87
N TYR A 110 -8.21 -4.27 -17.73
CA TYR A 110 -7.83 -2.89 -17.46
C TYR A 110 -8.80 -1.99 -18.20
N TYR A 111 -9.18 -0.85 -17.62
CA TYR A 111 -10.05 0.06 -18.34
C TYR A 111 -9.91 1.53 -17.92
N ILE A 112 -10.21 2.41 -18.88
CA ILE A 112 -10.29 3.86 -18.73
C ILE A 112 -11.77 4.23 -18.80
N ASN A 113 -12.25 5.01 -17.84
CA ASN A 113 -13.64 5.44 -17.79
C ASN A 113 -13.73 6.87 -17.24
N ASN A 114 -13.51 7.82 -18.14
CA ASN A 114 -13.61 9.25 -17.88
C ASN A 114 -14.60 9.92 -18.85
N ASP A 115 -14.78 11.23 -18.72
CA ASP A 115 -15.73 12.01 -19.54
C ASP A 115 -15.41 11.98 -21.04
N TYR A 116 -14.19 11.61 -21.42
CA TYR A 116 -13.69 11.63 -22.79
C TYR A 116 -13.61 10.23 -23.42
N GLU A 117 -13.31 9.20 -22.63
CA GLU A 117 -12.97 7.87 -23.14
C GLU A 117 -13.53 6.74 -22.24
N LYS A 118 -14.06 5.71 -22.90
CA LYS A 118 -14.47 4.43 -22.30
C LYS A 118 -13.77 3.30 -23.03
N ILE A 119 -12.66 2.82 -22.48
CA ILE A 119 -11.77 1.90 -23.18
C ILE A 119 -11.51 0.67 -22.31
N ILE A 120 -11.73 -0.51 -22.87
CA ILE A 120 -11.35 -1.80 -22.28
C ILE A 120 -10.03 -2.26 -22.90
N ILE A 121 -9.06 -2.63 -22.06
CA ILE A 121 -7.72 -3.02 -22.45
C ILE A 121 -7.46 -4.46 -22.01
N ASP A 122 -7.10 -5.31 -22.97
CA ASP A 122 -6.62 -6.67 -22.71
C ASP A 122 -5.08 -6.66 -22.65
N SER A 123 -4.55 -6.66 -21.42
CA SER A 123 -3.12 -6.52 -21.17
C SER A 123 -2.26 -7.62 -21.77
N TYR A 124 -2.80 -8.83 -21.94
CA TYR A 124 -2.06 -9.95 -22.52
C TYR A 124 -1.87 -9.81 -24.02
N GLN A 125 -2.80 -9.14 -24.70
CA GLN A 125 -2.81 -9.08 -26.16
C GLN A 125 -2.45 -7.70 -26.72
N GLN A 126 -2.16 -6.73 -25.85
CA GLN A 126 -1.94 -5.32 -26.22
C GLN A 126 -3.02 -4.79 -27.16
N ASN A 127 -4.27 -5.22 -26.93
CA ASN A 127 -5.42 -4.76 -27.68
C ASN A 127 -6.28 -3.88 -26.77
N ALA A 128 -6.82 -2.80 -27.34
CA ALA A 128 -7.81 -1.96 -26.72
C ALA A 128 -9.08 -1.92 -27.56
N TYR A 129 -10.21 -1.70 -26.89
CA TYR A 129 -11.55 -1.70 -27.47
C TYR A 129 -12.36 -0.57 -26.84
N THR A 130 -13.16 0.14 -27.64
CA THR A 130 -14.10 1.11 -27.10
C THR A 130 -15.31 0.39 -26.49
N ASP A 131 -15.71 0.80 -25.29
CA ASP A 131 -16.94 0.35 -24.62
C ASP A 131 -18.05 1.38 -24.82
N ASP A 132 -18.44 1.60 -26.08
CA ASP A 132 -19.41 2.64 -26.48
C ASP A 132 -20.75 2.54 -25.75
N GLU A 133 -21.15 1.32 -25.36
CA GLU A 133 -22.40 1.03 -24.65
C GLU A 133 -22.21 0.92 -23.12
N SER A 134 -21.00 1.14 -22.59
CA SER A 134 -20.69 1.02 -21.15
C SER A 134 -21.01 -0.36 -20.55
N LYS A 135 -20.88 -1.43 -21.35
CA LYS A 135 -21.22 -2.80 -20.97
C LYS A 135 -20.47 -3.26 -19.75
N LEU A 136 -19.20 -2.85 -19.60
CA LEU A 136 -18.41 -3.21 -18.43
C LEU A 136 -19.04 -2.66 -17.15
N LEU A 137 -19.42 -1.39 -17.15
CA LEU A 137 -20.05 -0.77 -15.98
C LEU A 137 -21.44 -1.36 -15.72
N ASP A 138 -22.21 -1.68 -16.77
CA ASP A 138 -23.51 -2.33 -16.61
C ASP A 138 -23.40 -3.69 -15.91
N ILE A 139 -22.35 -4.46 -16.20
CA ILE A 139 -22.07 -5.72 -15.51
C ILE A 139 -21.71 -5.42 -14.05
N LEU A 140 -20.75 -4.53 -13.80
CA LEU A 140 -20.26 -4.24 -12.46
C LEU A 140 -21.35 -3.64 -11.55
N PHE A 141 -22.17 -2.74 -12.07
CA PHE A 141 -23.18 -2.01 -11.29
C PHE A 141 -24.44 -2.83 -10.96
N LYS A 142 -24.52 -4.09 -11.43
CA LYS A 142 -25.47 -5.07 -10.87
C LYS A 142 -25.19 -5.37 -9.41
N SER A 143 -23.95 -5.20 -8.95
CA SER A 143 -23.58 -5.22 -7.54
C SER A 143 -23.61 -3.79 -7.00
N GLU A 144 -24.51 -3.53 -6.04
CA GLU A 144 -24.57 -2.23 -5.37
C GLU A 144 -23.24 -1.88 -4.69
N GLU A 145 -22.54 -2.89 -4.17
CA GLU A 145 -21.23 -2.72 -3.55
C GLU A 145 -20.18 -2.21 -4.55
N PHE A 146 -20.17 -2.73 -5.78
CA PHE A 146 -19.28 -2.27 -6.84
C PHE A 146 -19.64 -0.89 -7.36
N LYS A 147 -20.94 -0.61 -7.47
CA LYS A 147 -21.43 0.71 -7.84
C LYS A 147 -20.98 1.77 -6.83
N VAL A 148 -21.16 1.51 -5.54
CA VAL A 148 -20.67 2.41 -4.47
C VAL A 148 -19.16 2.58 -4.56
N PHE A 149 -18.40 1.50 -4.74
CA PHE A 149 -16.94 1.56 -4.87
C PHE A 149 -16.49 2.51 -6.00
N TYR A 150 -17.05 2.36 -7.21
CA TYR A 150 -16.63 3.18 -8.35
C TYR A 150 -17.16 4.63 -8.31
N GLN A 151 -18.37 4.83 -7.81
CA GLN A 151 -18.99 6.16 -7.69
C GLN A 151 -18.44 6.98 -6.52
N THR A 152 -17.76 6.34 -5.57
CA THR A 152 -17.09 7.06 -4.48
C THR A 152 -15.97 7.92 -5.06
N ASP A 153 -16.07 9.23 -4.77
CA ASP A 153 -15.00 10.19 -5.02
C ASP A 153 -13.92 10.01 -3.96
N ILE A 154 -13.03 9.06 -4.20
CA ILE A 154 -11.96 8.67 -3.29
C ILE A 154 -11.00 9.84 -3.07
N ASN A 155 -10.73 10.64 -4.10
CA ASN A 155 -9.86 11.82 -3.98
C ASN A 155 -10.46 12.83 -3.00
N LYS A 156 -11.78 13.09 -3.09
CA LYS A 156 -12.46 13.95 -2.14
C LYS A 156 -12.49 13.36 -0.73
N LEU A 157 -12.77 12.06 -0.58
CA LEU A 157 -12.77 11.39 0.71
C LEU A 157 -11.38 11.44 1.37
N PHE A 158 -10.34 11.12 0.59
CA PHE A 158 -8.95 11.21 0.99
C PHE A 158 -8.58 12.63 1.41
N ASN A 159 -8.89 13.63 0.58
CA ASN A 159 -8.61 15.03 0.90
C ASN A 159 -9.35 15.49 2.17
N GLN A 160 -10.61 15.09 2.34
CA GLN A 160 -11.38 15.42 3.55
C GLN A 160 -10.75 14.81 4.80
N ILE A 161 -10.38 13.53 4.76
CA ILE A 161 -9.70 12.86 5.89
C ILE A 161 -8.32 13.48 6.13
N TYR A 162 -7.53 13.71 5.07
CA TYR A 162 -6.16 14.18 5.17
C TYR A 162 -6.04 15.64 5.64
N PHE A 163 -6.91 16.53 5.16
CA PHE A 163 -6.87 17.96 5.47
C PHE A 163 -7.74 18.34 6.68
N ASN A 164 -8.85 17.63 6.95
CA ASN A 164 -9.76 18.00 8.04
C ASN A 164 -9.58 17.15 9.32
N SER A 165 -8.72 16.12 9.31
CA SER A 165 -8.37 15.41 10.54
C SER A 165 -7.63 16.34 11.50
N LYS A 166 -8.06 16.37 12.76
CA LYS A 166 -7.32 17.04 13.83
C LYS A 166 -6.11 16.18 14.16
N LYS A 167 -4.98 16.51 13.55
CA LYS A 167 -3.73 15.76 13.73
C LYS A 167 -3.25 15.91 15.18
N ASP A 168 -3.06 14.80 15.89
CA ASP A 168 -2.32 14.81 17.15
C ASP A 168 -0.91 15.36 16.87
N SER A 169 -0.55 16.42 17.57
CA SER A 169 0.77 17.04 17.41
C SER A 169 1.62 16.77 18.63
N ILE A 170 2.84 16.34 18.39
CA ILE A 170 3.82 16.03 19.43
C ILE A 170 4.91 17.09 19.46
N ALA A 171 5.46 17.32 20.64
CA ALA A 171 6.65 18.14 20.82
C ALA A 171 7.86 17.38 20.23
N VAL A 172 8.77 18.08 19.54
CA VAL A 172 9.94 17.41 18.94
C VAL A 172 10.90 16.87 20.02
N GLU A 173 10.85 17.47 21.21
CA GLU A 173 11.61 17.13 22.40
C GLU A 173 11.18 15.79 23.05
N SER A 174 10.01 15.25 22.66
CA SER A 174 9.56 13.94 23.13
C SER A 174 10.21 12.76 22.41
N ILE A 175 10.98 13.02 21.35
CA ILE A 175 11.70 11.99 20.59
C ILE A 175 13.10 11.84 21.18
N LYS A 176 13.44 10.63 21.62
CA LYS A 176 14.64 10.38 22.40
C LYS A 176 15.39 9.14 21.95
N ILE A 177 16.71 9.18 22.10
CA ILE A 177 17.58 8.00 22.03
C ILE A 177 18.26 7.84 23.39
N LYS A 178 18.16 6.66 24.03
CA LYS A 178 18.69 6.41 25.37
C LYS A 178 18.24 7.47 26.40
N ASN A 179 16.97 7.87 26.34
CA ASN A 179 16.37 8.94 27.13
C ASN A 179 16.91 10.37 26.90
N VAL A 180 17.77 10.58 25.88
CA VAL A 180 18.29 11.89 25.51
C VAL A 180 17.48 12.44 24.32
N PRO A 181 16.88 13.64 24.43
CA PRO A 181 16.23 14.29 23.29
C PRO A 181 17.20 14.49 22.13
N ILE A 182 16.79 14.11 20.92
CA ILE A 182 17.68 14.15 19.75
C ILE A 182 17.63 15.47 18.97
N TYR A 183 16.59 16.28 19.22
CA TYR A 183 16.43 17.55 18.52
C TYR A 183 17.55 18.51 18.90
N GLY A 184 18.28 19.02 17.91
CA GLY A 184 19.43 19.89 18.16
C GLY A 184 20.78 19.18 18.20
N LEU A 185 20.82 17.84 18.18
CA LEU A 185 22.07 17.10 18.25
C LEU A 185 22.82 17.11 16.91
N HIS A 186 24.13 17.27 17.02
CA HIS A 186 25.07 17.10 15.92
C HIS A 186 25.53 15.65 15.78
N ARG A 187 26.11 15.33 14.63
CA ARG A 187 26.57 13.96 14.31
C ARG A 187 27.44 13.35 15.38
N GLU A 188 28.46 14.06 15.87
CA GLU A 188 29.37 13.54 16.90
C GLU A 188 28.63 13.19 18.21
N GLU A 189 27.60 13.96 18.56
CA GLU A 189 26.78 13.72 19.75
C GLU A 189 25.91 12.47 19.57
N VAL A 190 25.32 12.30 18.39
CA VAL A 190 24.54 11.10 18.03
C VAL A 190 25.44 9.86 17.99
N GLU A 191 26.63 9.94 17.40
CA GLU A 191 27.62 8.85 17.34
C GLU A 191 28.00 8.37 18.74
N LYS A 192 28.27 9.31 19.67
CA LYS A 192 28.58 8.99 21.08
C LYS A 192 27.42 8.30 21.79
N LEU A 193 26.18 8.70 21.49
CA LEU A 193 24.99 8.10 22.11
C LEU A 193 24.82 6.64 21.70
N ILE A 194 25.01 6.31 20.42
CA ILE A 194 24.72 4.97 19.90
C ILE A 194 25.94 4.03 19.82
N GLY A 195 27.15 4.54 20.05
CA GLY A 195 28.37 3.73 20.10
C GLY A 195 29.17 3.66 18.79
N GLY A 196 29.01 4.66 17.91
CA GLY A 196 29.66 4.73 16.59
C GLY A 196 28.80 4.22 15.44
N PHE A 197 29.16 4.58 14.20
CA PHE A 197 28.51 4.10 12.97
C PHE A 197 29.41 3.11 12.22
N ASP A 198 28.98 1.87 12.08
CA ASP A 198 29.60 0.91 11.16
C ASP A 198 28.98 1.05 9.77
N GLY A 199 29.52 1.99 8.97
CA GLY A 199 29.11 2.17 7.57
C GLY A 199 28.81 3.62 7.21
N ILE A 200 29.84 4.44 7.02
CA ILE A 200 29.69 5.77 6.42
C ILE A 200 29.50 5.55 4.91
N TYR A 201 28.25 5.51 4.46
CA TYR A 201 27.91 5.67 3.06
C TYR A 201 27.40 7.09 2.83
N THR A 202 28.31 7.99 2.47
CA THR A 202 27.93 9.35 2.06
C THR A 202 27.44 9.30 0.63
N GLU A 203 26.15 9.02 0.43
CA GLU A 203 25.50 9.37 -0.83
C GLU A 203 25.13 10.84 -0.78
N GLU A 204 25.70 11.65 -1.68
CA GLU A 204 25.17 12.97 -1.97
C GLU A 204 23.83 12.81 -2.71
N GLU A 205 22.75 12.60 -1.95
CA GLU A 205 21.41 12.67 -2.52
C GLU A 205 21.10 14.14 -2.84
N LYS A 206 21.23 14.51 -4.12
CA LYS A 206 20.68 15.77 -4.66
C LYS A 206 19.15 15.65 -4.78
N PHE A 207 18.45 15.53 -3.66
CA PHE A 207 16.99 15.50 -3.65
C PHE A 207 16.36 16.87 -3.95
N ASN A 208 17.17 17.93 -3.92
CA ASN A 208 16.89 19.24 -4.51
C ASN A 208 18.22 19.97 -4.67
N HIS A 209 18.34 20.87 -5.64
CA HIS A 209 19.60 21.57 -5.97
C HIS A 209 20.25 22.36 -4.79
N TRP A 210 19.65 22.44 -3.60
CA TRP A 210 19.86 23.50 -2.61
C TRP A 210 20.34 23.03 -1.22
N SER A 211 20.49 21.72 -0.94
CA SER A 211 21.03 21.26 0.36
C SER A 211 21.74 19.91 0.25
N LYS A 212 22.87 19.73 0.95
CA LYS A 212 23.52 18.42 1.10
C LYS A 212 22.98 17.72 2.34
N ASN A 213 22.67 16.44 2.18
CA ASN A 213 22.38 15.56 3.31
C ASN A 213 23.52 14.53 3.44
N ILE A 214 23.98 14.31 4.66
CA ILE A 214 24.90 13.22 4.99
C ILE A 214 24.06 12.07 5.55
N LYS A 215 24.03 10.95 4.83
CA LYS A 215 23.42 9.70 5.30
C LYS A 215 24.46 8.89 6.08
N CYS A 216 24.06 8.37 7.23
CA CYS A 216 24.83 7.43 8.04
C CYS A 216 23.96 6.21 8.32
N THR A 217 24.41 5.02 7.96
CA THR A 217 23.67 3.77 8.21
C THR A 217 24.40 2.96 9.25
N LEU A 218 23.70 2.59 10.31
CA LEU A 218 24.14 1.61 11.29
C LEU A 218 23.51 0.26 10.92
N PHE A 219 24.35 -0.64 10.41
CA PHE A 219 23.93 -2.02 10.16
C PHE A 219 24.12 -2.85 11.44
N GLY A 220 23.00 -3.26 12.03
CA GLY A 220 22.98 -4.34 13.01
C GLY A 220 22.75 -5.69 12.31
N PHE A 221 22.92 -6.80 13.04
CA PHE A 221 22.67 -8.14 12.49
C PHE A 221 21.22 -8.30 11.98
N ASN A 222 20.26 -7.51 12.52
CA ASN A 222 18.83 -7.54 12.18
C ASN A 222 18.14 -6.16 12.07
N SER A 223 18.90 -5.05 12.05
CA SER A 223 18.34 -3.68 12.00
C SER A 223 19.01 -2.81 10.94
N GLY A 224 18.22 -2.02 10.23
CA GLY A 224 18.68 -0.97 9.32
C GLY A 224 18.36 0.39 9.92
N ASN A 225 19.23 0.90 10.80
CA ASN A 225 19.02 2.22 11.40
C ASN A 225 19.76 3.26 10.56
N GLU A 226 19.05 4.31 10.14
CA GLU A 226 19.58 5.34 9.26
C GLU A 226 19.45 6.70 9.92
N PHE A 227 20.47 7.54 9.80
CA PHE A 227 20.51 8.89 10.31
C PHE A 227 20.91 9.84 9.19
N TYR A 228 20.25 10.98 9.15
CA TYR A 228 20.48 12.01 8.15
C TYR A 228 20.82 13.31 8.85
N PHE A 229 21.86 13.98 8.34
CA PHE A 229 22.35 15.25 8.84
C PHE A 229 22.34 16.28 7.71
N ASN A 230 21.99 17.54 8.01
CA ASN A 230 21.99 18.60 7.00
C ASN A 230 23.39 19.24 6.83
N ASP A 231 23.50 20.25 5.95
CA ASP A 231 24.75 20.97 5.63
C ASP A 231 25.55 21.50 6.83
N ASN A 232 24.89 21.77 7.96
CA ASN A 232 25.53 22.30 9.18
C ASN A 232 25.79 21.21 10.25
N ASP A 233 25.62 19.94 9.88
CA ASP A 233 25.79 18.74 10.71
C ASP A 233 24.78 18.43 11.85
N PRO A 234 23.64 19.13 12.05
CA PRO A 234 22.59 18.62 12.92
C PRO A 234 21.76 17.54 12.23
N ILE A 235 21.24 16.62 13.06
CA ILE A 235 20.28 15.60 12.63
C ILE A 235 18.99 16.25 12.10
N ASN A 236 18.47 15.75 10.99
CA ASN A 236 17.21 16.19 10.37
C ASN A 236 16.23 15.03 10.09
N CYS A 237 16.73 13.80 10.04
CA CYS A 237 15.91 12.60 9.94
C CYS A 237 16.62 11.42 10.60
N PHE A 238 15.84 10.50 11.16
CA PHE A 238 16.31 9.16 11.44
C PHE A 238 15.21 8.13 11.16
N SER A 239 15.63 6.94 10.73
CA SER A 239 14.81 5.78 10.52
C SER A 239 15.33 4.64 11.39
N VAL A 240 14.40 3.95 12.06
CA VAL A 240 14.69 2.71 12.77
C VAL A 240 13.84 1.64 12.12
N GLU A 241 14.49 0.70 11.43
CA GLU A 241 13.83 -0.43 10.78
C GLU A 241 14.39 -1.74 11.34
N PHE A 242 13.49 -2.72 11.56
CA PHE A 242 13.87 -4.07 11.93
C PHE A 242 13.53 -5.07 10.83
N LEU A 243 14.51 -5.92 10.48
CA LEU A 243 14.45 -6.79 9.32
C LEU A 243 13.99 -8.22 9.67
N GLN A 244 14.29 -8.75 10.87
CA GLN A 244 13.84 -10.07 11.34
C GLN A 244 13.66 -10.11 12.87
N MET A 245 12.46 -10.44 13.36
CA MET A 245 12.15 -10.54 14.80
C MET A 245 12.55 -11.90 15.40
N ASP A 246 13.50 -11.91 16.34
CA ASP A 246 13.65 -12.98 17.33
C ASP A 246 13.44 -12.39 18.74
N GLU A 247 12.73 -13.10 19.62
CA GLU A 247 12.20 -12.55 20.89
C GLU A 247 13.28 -12.08 21.88
N ASP A 248 14.49 -12.64 21.78
CA ASP A 248 15.59 -12.34 22.70
C ASP A 248 16.35 -11.03 22.37
N GLU A 249 16.12 -10.42 21.20
CA GLU A 249 16.82 -9.20 20.73
C GLU A 249 16.03 -7.89 20.95
N ILE A 250 14.84 -7.95 21.55
CA ILE A 250 13.95 -6.80 21.77
C ILE A 250 14.57 -5.71 22.68
N LYS A 251 15.57 -6.06 23.51
CA LYS A 251 16.15 -5.15 24.51
C LYS A 251 16.93 -3.98 23.92
N ASP A 252 17.50 -4.13 22.72
CA ASP A 252 18.21 -3.02 22.05
C ASP A 252 17.25 -2.07 21.32
N LEU A 253 15.96 -2.40 21.22
CA LEU A 253 14.94 -1.59 20.54
C LEU A 253 14.28 -0.55 21.45
N GLU A 254 14.32 -0.74 22.77
CA GLU A 254 13.86 0.27 23.75
C GLU A 254 14.76 1.52 23.80
N LEU A 255 15.88 1.52 23.06
CA LEU A 255 16.77 2.67 22.96
C LEU A 255 16.12 3.84 22.23
N TYR A 256 15.22 3.57 21.28
CA TYR A 256 14.59 4.56 20.41
C TYR A 256 13.18 4.88 20.91
N ASP A 257 13.08 5.74 21.92
CA ASP A 257 11.81 6.19 22.49
C ASP A 257 11.20 7.27 21.59
N VAL A 258 10.27 6.84 20.72
CA VAL A 258 9.48 7.73 19.88
C VAL A 258 8.11 7.94 20.52
N VAL A 259 8.06 8.84 21.49
CA VAL A 259 6.84 9.21 22.23
C VAL A 259 6.23 8.03 23.02
N GLY A 260 7.07 7.13 23.51
CA GLY A 260 6.70 5.93 24.26
C GLY A 260 6.28 4.75 23.38
N LEU A 261 6.51 4.84 22.07
CA LEU A 261 6.30 3.76 21.11
C LEU A 261 7.64 3.28 20.55
N PHE A 262 7.71 1.98 20.34
CA PHE A 262 8.90 1.26 19.90
C PHE A 262 8.57 0.35 18.73
N VAL A 263 9.59 -0.02 17.96
CA VAL A 263 9.46 -1.11 16.99
C VAL A 263 9.09 -2.39 17.73
N GLY A 264 8.11 -3.12 17.22
CA GLY A 264 7.52 -4.32 17.82
C GLY A 264 6.24 -4.07 18.62
N ASP A 265 5.94 -2.82 19.00
CA ASP A 265 4.70 -2.50 19.71
C ASP A 265 3.46 -2.80 18.85
N ASP A 266 2.40 -3.29 19.50
CA ASP A 266 1.11 -3.53 18.86
C ASP A 266 0.36 -2.22 18.55
N GLU A 267 -0.45 -2.24 17.50
CA GLU A 267 -1.30 -1.13 17.07
C GLU A 267 -2.23 -0.63 18.19
N ILE A 268 -2.63 -1.50 19.12
CA ILE A 268 -3.46 -1.12 20.27
C ILE A 268 -2.76 -0.02 21.09
N LYS A 269 -1.46 -0.18 21.37
CA LYS A 269 -0.67 0.78 22.13
C LYS A 269 -0.50 2.10 21.36
N PHE A 270 -0.37 2.02 20.03
CA PHE A 270 -0.40 3.21 19.17
C PHE A 270 -1.73 3.97 19.28
N ASN A 271 -2.85 3.25 19.17
CA ASN A 271 -4.19 3.85 19.19
C ASN A 271 -4.53 4.47 20.56
N GLU A 272 -4.04 3.89 21.66
CA GLU A 272 -4.14 4.50 22.98
C GLU A 272 -3.35 5.81 23.10
N LYS A 273 -2.19 5.88 22.44
CA LYS A 273 -1.32 7.06 22.46
C LYS A 273 -1.85 8.19 21.58
N PHE A 274 -2.39 7.86 20.42
CA PHE A 274 -2.86 8.80 19.41
C PHE A 274 -4.33 8.52 19.02
N PRO A 275 -5.29 8.77 19.94
CA PRO A 275 -6.68 8.41 19.74
C PRO A 275 -7.40 9.30 18.72
N SER A 276 -6.87 10.49 18.42
CA SER A 276 -7.48 11.45 17.47
C SER A 276 -6.78 11.46 16.11
N MET A 277 -5.67 10.74 15.98
CA MET A 277 -5.08 10.46 14.68
C MET A 277 -6.01 9.53 13.91
N ASP A 278 -6.94 10.16 13.19
CA ASP A 278 -7.48 9.59 11.97
C ASP A 278 -6.29 9.01 11.22
N LYS A 279 -6.37 7.72 10.94
CA LYS A 279 -5.41 6.95 10.15
C LYS A 279 -5.05 7.81 8.95
N ILE A 280 -3.95 8.57 9.02
CA ILE A 280 -3.44 9.29 7.86
C ILE A 280 -2.96 8.14 6.99
N LEU A 281 -3.86 7.72 6.11
CA LEU A 281 -3.69 6.69 5.12
C LEU A 281 -2.71 7.25 4.09
N SER A 282 -1.45 7.47 4.46
CA SER A 282 -0.37 7.22 3.52
C SER A 282 -0.38 5.71 3.29
N VAL A 283 -1.33 5.29 2.44
CA VAL A 283 -1.57 3.94 1.97
C VAL A 283 -2.25 3.00 2.99
N GLN A 284 -3.55 2.80 2.75
CA GLN A 284 -4.25 1.50 2.86
C GLN A 284 -4.42 0.82 4.23
N LYS A 285 -5.50 1.12 4.96
CA LYS A 285 -5.87 0.39 6.19
C LYS A 285 -7.10 -0.51 6.05
N GLU A 286 -7.76 -0.55 4.89
CA GLU A 286 -8.93 -1.43 4.72
C GLU A 286 -9.02 -2.18 3.39
N TYR A 287 -8.22 -1.83 2.39
CA TYR A 287 -8.51 -2.28 1.03
C TYR A 287 -7.56 -3.35 0.47
N PHE A 288 -6.41 -3.62 1.11
CA PHE A 288 -5.48 -4.67 0.66
C PHE A 288 -5.40 -5.77 1.71
N LYS A 289 -6.34 -6.71 1.63
CA LYS A 289 -6.28 -7.95 2.43
C LYS A 289 -5.25 -8.96 1.89
N GLU A 290 -4.54 -8.63 0.80
CA GLU A 290 -3.65 -9.56 0.09
C GLU A 290 -2.29 -8.95 -0.31
N LYS A 291 -1.64 -8.18 0.57
CA LYS A 291 -0.20 -7.90 0.40
C LYS A 291 0.51 -7.73 1.74
N ASN A 292 1.26 -8.77 2.16
CA ASN A 292 2.19 -8.89 3.29
C ASN A 292 1.83 -8.31 4.68
N GLY A 293 0.72 -7.59 4.85
CA GLY A 293 0.29 -6.97 6.10
C GLY A 293 0.89 -5.59 6.39
N ASP A 294 1.64 -4.97 5.46
CA ASP A 294 2.34 -3.68 5.66
C ASP A 294 1.44 -2.46 5.39
N TYR A 295 1.44 -1.46 6.27
CA TYR A 295 0.78 -0.15 6.08
C TYR A 295 1.47 0.96 6.90
N SER A 296 1.21 2.25 6.63
CA SER A 296 1.83 3.35 7.40
C SER A 296 0.83 4.31 8.06
N ILE A 297 1.23 4.91 9.18
CA ILE A 297 0.49 5.95 9.90
C ILE A 297 1.42 7.14 10.17
N THR A 298 1.03 8.33 9.74
CA THR A 298 1.79 9.58 9.97
C THR A 298 1.28 10.37 11.19
N VAL A 299 2.19 10.78 12.06
CA VAL A 299 1.99 11.72 13.17
C VAL A 299 2.72 13.04 12.89
N MET A 300 2.06 14.19 13.03
CA MET A 300 2.71 15.48 12.77
C MET A 300 3.46 15.98 14.01
N ILE A 301 4.64 16.57 13.81
CA ILE A 301 5.35 17.29 14.86
C ILE A 301 4.81 18.72 14.93
N ALA A 302 4.53 19.21 16.14
CA ALA A 302 3.91 20.50 16.39
C ALA A 302 4.66 21.67 15.71
N ASN A 303 3.93 22.75 15.44
CA ASN A 303 4.46 23.94 14.75
C ASN A 303 5.04 23.65 13.35
N HIS A 304 4.53 22.62 12.67
CA HIS A 304 5.01 22.16 11.36
C HIS A 304 6.51 21.85 11.33
N LYS A 305 7.07 21.45 12.48
CA LYS A 305 8.48 21.10 12.62
C LYS A 305 8.83 19.73 12.07
N GLY A 306 7.88 18.99 11.50
CA GLY A 306 8.16 17.68 10.91
C GLY A 306 6.99 16.69 10.98
N ARG A 307 7.31 15.41 10.82
CA ARG A 307 6.38 14.29 10.94
C ARG A 307 7.10 13.01 11.38
N ILE A 308 6.34 12.06 11.87
CA ILE A 308 6.76 10.69 12.20
C ILE A 308 5.89 9.74 11.39
N ASP A 309 6.51 8.84 10.65
CA ASP A 309 5.82 7.80 9.88
C ASP A 309 6.09 6.46 10.57
N TYR A 310 5.04 5.82 11.07
CA TYR A 310 5.07 4.46 11.64
C TYR A 310 4.64 3.48 10.57
N VAL A 311 5.48 2.53 10.20
CA VAL A 311 5.12 1.43 9.29
C VAL A 311 4.80 0.20 10.13
N LEU A 312 3.62 -0.37 9.94
CA LEU A 312 3.11 -1.52 10.67
C LEU A 312 3.01 -2.73 9.73
N ASN A 313 3.45 -3.89 10.20
CA ASN A 313 3.21 -5.20 9.59
C ASN A 313 2.27 -6.01 10.46
N ASN A 314 1.14 -6.47 9.93
CA ASN A 314 0.16 -7.30 10.67
C ASN A 314 -0.25 -6.69 12.03
N SER A 315 -0.41 -5.36 12.07
CA SER A 315 -0.76 -4.59 13.29
C SER A 315 0.36 -4.48 14.34
N LYS A 316 1.61 -4.73 13.97
CA LYS A 316 2.79 -4.45 14.80
C LYS A 316 3.70 -3.44 14.13
N ILE A 317 4.26 -2.50 14.87
CA ILE A 317 5.20 -1.51 14.33
C ILE A 317 6.47 -2.22 13.86
N LYS A 318 6.80 -2.13 12.57
CA LYS A 318 8.00 -2.69 11.95
C LYS A 318 9.10 -1.64 11.78
N GLN A 319 8.72 -0.40 11.50
CA GLN A 319 9.65 0.70 11.25
C GLN A 319 9.06 2.02 11.76
N ILE A 320 9.93 2.89 12.25
CA ILE A 320 9.59 4.27 12.62
C ILE A 320 10.55 5.21 11.90
N VAL A 321 10.02 6.14 11.12
CA VAL A 321 10.77 7.17 10.41
C VAL A 321 10.39 8.52 10.97
N VAL A 322 11.36 9.27 11.48
CA VAL A 322 11.13 10.60 12.05
C VAL A 322 11.84 11.63 11.18
N ASN A 323 11.07 12.55 10.64
CA ASN A 323 11.55 13.67 9.83
C ASN A 323 11.29 14.97 10.58
N PHE A 324 12.32 15.78 10.83
CA PHE A 324 12.14 17.08 11.47
C PHE A 324 12.94 18.18 10.76
N ARG A 325 12.31 19.35 10.71
CA ARG A 325 12.93 20.59 10.27
C ARG A 325 13.75 21.14 11.42
N TYR A 326 15.04 21.31 11.17
CA TYR A 326 15.91 22.06 12.07
C TYR A 326 15.41 23.51 12.16
N PRO A 327 15.50 24.19 13.32
CA PRO A 327 15.23 25.62 13.35
C PRO A 327 16.24 26.31 12.45
N THR A 328 15.76 26.90 11.35
CA THR A 328 16.51 27.93 10.64
C THR A 328 16.45 29.17 11.52
N ASN A 329 17.60 29.64 11.99
CA ASN A 329 17.70 30.95 12.68
C ASN A 329 17.12 32.08 11.83
#